data_AF-A0A0B1YHQ3-F1
#
_entry.id   AF-A0A0B1YHQ3-F1
#
_cell.length_a   1.000
_cell.length_b   1.000
_cell.length_c   1.000
_cell.angle_alpha   90.00
_cell.angle_beta   90.00
_cell.angle_gamma   90.00
#
_symmetry.space_group_name_H-M   'P 1'
#
loop_
_entity.id
_entity.type
_entity.pdbx_description
1 polymer ?
#
loop_
_entity_poly.entity_id
_entity_poly.type
_entity_poly.pdbx_seq_one_letter_code
_entity_poly.pdbx_strand_id
1 'polypeptide(L)'
;MSLLDPRLWGSAILALALAFGLGYGAGDLHRIRVEQAEALKRQVAAAKTETRQAEVTAQVADQSAQAQTQIQTVFRDRILYRDREVPHEVVVHDDAACRIPGRFVGMWNSANHAELPTTTSLLDEAPSGVVLSDVEAQHEREAEAFHANAQQLKDLQDWVARQAGIASAPE
;
A
#
# COMPACT_ATOMS: atom_id res chain seq x y z
N MET A 1 49.16 44.67 -57.79
CA MET A 1 48.22 44.24 -56.74
C MET A 1 46.85 44.12 -57.38
N SER A 2 46.52 42.94 -57.92
CA SER A 2 45.25 42.72 -58.61
C SER A 2 44.23 42.22 -57.60
N LEU A 3 43.25 43.06 -57.27
CA LEU A 3 42.18 42.75 -56.32
C LEU A 3 41.02 41.94 -56.96
N LEU A 4 41.18 41.47 -58.22
CA LEU A 4 40.16 40.82 -59.03
C LEU A 4 40.57 39.44 -59.59
N ASP A 5 41.31 38.62 -58.84
CA ASP A 5 41.60 37.25 -59.26
C ASP A 5 40.47 36.29 -58.83
N PRO A 6 39.71 35.67 -59.76
CA PRO A 6 38.53 34.87 -59.44
C PRO A 6 38.87 33.59 -58.66
N ARG A 7 40.13 33.12 -58.73
CA ARG A 7 40.63 31.95 -57.99
C ARG A 7 40.80 32.24 -56.49
N LEU A 8 41.23 33.45 -56.13
CA LEU A 8 41.36 33.89 -54.74
C LEU A 8 39.97 34.01 -54.08
N TRP A 9 39.00 34.59 -54.78
CA TRP A 9 37.62 34.68 -54.31
C TRP A 9 36.95 33.31 -54.17
N GLY A 10 37.18 32.38 -55.11
CA GLY A 10 36.68 31.00 -55.00
C GLY A 10 37.23 30.28 -53.76
N SER A 11 38.52 30.43 -53.47
CA SER A 11 39.13 29.84 -52.27
C SER A 11 38.62 30.46 -50.96
N ALA A 12 38.38 31.78 -50.95
CA ALA A 12 37.85 32.49 -49.78
C ALA A 12 36.41 32.08 -49.46
N ILE A 13 35.56 31.92 -50.49
CA ILE A 13 34.18 31.45 -50.32
C ILE A 13 34.15 30.00 -49.81
N LEU A 14 35.00 29.12 -50.34
CA LEU A 14 35.10 27.73 -49.90
C LEU A 14 35.56 27.63 -48.44
N ALA A 15 36.56 28.44 -48.05
CA ALA A 15 37.06 28.50 -46.68
C ALA A 15 35.97 29.02 -45.70
N LEU A 16 35.21 30.03 -46.11
CA LEU A 16 34.09 30.56 -45.32
C LEU A 16 32.99 29.50 -45.16
N ALA A 17 32.63 28.78 -46.23
CA ALA A 17 31.63 27.72 -46.20
C ALA A 17 32.04 26.55 -45.29
N LEU A 18 33.31 26.14 -45.33
CA LEU A 18 33.86 25.11 -44.44
C LEU A 18 33.88 25.56 -42.97
N ALA A 19 34.29 26.79 -42.69
CA ALA A 19 34.29 27.33 -41.33
C ALA A 19 32.87 27.40 -40.74
N PHE A 20 31.90 27.82 -41.55
CA PHE A 20 30.49 27.86 -41.14
C PHE A 20 29.90 26.46 -40.93
N GLY A 21 30.18 25.52 -41.86
CA GLY A 21 29.70 24.13 -41.76
C GLY A 21 30.27 23.37 -40.56
N LEU A 22 31.57 23.52 -40.28
CA LEU A 22 32.22 22.93 -39.10
C LEU A 22 31.73 23.56 -37.80
N GLY A 23 31.52 24.89 -37.77
CA GLY A 23 30.98 25.59 -36.60
C GLY A 23 29.55 25.15 -36.26
N TYR A 24 28.68 25.00 -37.28
CA TYR A 24 27.31 24.55 -37.09
C TYR A 24 27.26 23.08 -36.64
N GLY A 25 28.05 22.20 -37.25
CA GLY A 25 28.11 20.77 -36.89
C GLY A 25 28.69 20.52 -35.49
N ALA A 26 29.68 21.31 -35.06
CA ALA A 26 30.22 21.24 -33.70
C ALA A 26 29.23 21.73 -32.64
N GLY A 27 28.45 22.78 -32.96
CA GLY A 27 27.39 23.28 -32.09
C GLY A 27 26.24 22.28 -31.90
N ASP A 28 25.82 21.62 -32.98
CA ASP A 28 24.75 20.62 -32.94
C ASP A 28 25.17 19.36 -32.17
N LEU A 29 26.41 18.90 -32.38
CA LEU A 29 26.98 17.79 -31.60
C LEU A 29 27.10 18.13 -30.10
N HIS A 30 27.45 19.37 -29.75
CA HIS A 30 27.49 19.82 -28.37
C HIS A 30 26.09 19.82 -27.75
N ARG A 31 25.08 20.33 -28.47
CA ARG A 31 23.68 20.30 -28.03
C ARG A 31 23.19 18.88 -27.77
N ILE A 32 23.42 17.96 -28.69
CA ILE A 32 23.03 16.55 -28.54
C ILE A 32 23.69 15.93 -27.30
N ARG A 33 24.98 16.22 -27.05
CA ARG A 33 25.68 15.73 -25.85
C ARG A 33 25.12 16.30 -24.55
N VAL A 34 24.75 17.58 -24.53
CA VAL A 34 24.14 18.22 -23.36
C VAL A 34 22.75 17.61 -23.11
N GLU A 35 21.92 17.48 -24.13
CA GLU A 35 20.60 16.85 -24.04
C GLU A 35 20.70 15.40 -23.55
N GLN A 36 21.66 14.62 -24.07
CA GLN A 36 21.93 13.26 -23.61
C GLN A 36 22.41 13.21 -22.16
N ALA A 37 23.29 14.12 -21.75
CA ALA A 37 23.78 14.18 -20.37
C ALA A 37 22.66 14.56 -19.39
N GLU A 38 21.77 15.48 -19.77
CA GLU A 38 20.58 15.83 -18.99
C GLU A 38 19.58 14.67 -18.92
N ALA A 39 19.33 13.99 -20.04
CA ALA A 39 18.48 12.81 -20.09
C ALA A 39 19.03 11.69 -19.19
N LEU A 40 20.34 11.45 -19.22
CA LEU A 40 21.00 10.46 -18.37
C LEU A 40 20.87 10.84 -16.88
N LYS A 41 21.06 12.13 -16.53
CA LYS A 41 20.86 12.62 -15.16
C LYS A 41 19.43 12.38 -14.68
N ARG A 42 18.42 12.70 -15.50
CA ARG A 42 17.01 12.45 -15.18
C ARG A 42 16.71 10.96 -14.99
N GLN A 43 17.28 10.09 -15.83
CA GLN A 43 17.13 8.64 -15.68
C GLN A 43 17.77 8.12 -14.39
N VAL A 44 18.97 8.61 -14.05
CA VAL A 44 19.65 8.22 -12.79
C VAL A 44 18.87 8.73 -11.58
N ALA A 45 18.32 9.95 -11.63
CA ALA A 45 17.47 10.48 -10.57
C ALA A 45 16.20 9.64 -10.40
N ALA A 46 15.51 9.32 -11.50
CA ALA A 46 14.33 8.46 -11.49
C ALA A 46 14.64 7.05 -10.94
N ALA A 47 15.76 6.44 -11.34
CA ALA A 47 16.18 5.15 -10.80
C ALA A 47 16.50 5.22 -9.29
N LYS A 48 17.07 6.34 -8.82
CA LYS A 48 17.31 6.57 -7.38
C LYS A 48 16.01 6.75 -6.60
N THR A 49 15.00 7.41 -7.16
CA THR A 49 13.69 7.50 -6.51
C THR A 49 12.99 6.15 -6.48
N GLU A 50 12.96 5.42 -7.60
CA GLU A 50 12.39 4.07 -7.67
C GLU A 50 13.01 3.10 -6.67
N THR A 51 14.35 3.11 -6.53
CA THR A 51 15.04 2.26 -5.54
C THR A 51 14.66 2.61 -4.10
N ARG A 52 14.57 3.90 -3.75
CA ARG A 52 14.09 4.32 -2.42
C ARG A 52 12.63 3.93 -2.18
N GLN A 53 11.77 4.06 -3.19
CA GLN A 53 10.37 3.66 -3.10
C GLN A 53 10.21 2.15 -2.93
N ALA A 54 11.04 1.35 -3.62
CA ALA A 54 11.09 -0.09 -3.47
C ALA A 54 11.57 -0.52 -2.09
N GLU A 55 12.62 0.13 -1.56
CA GLU A 55 13.13 -0.12 -0.21
C GLU A 55 12.07 0.15 0.87
N VAL A 56 11.40 1.31 0.79
CA VAL A 56 10.30 1.64 1.73
C VAL A 56 9.15 0.65 1.60
N THR A 57 8.81 0.22 0.39
CA THR A 57 7.76 -0.78 0.18
C THR A 57 8.12 -2.12 0.81
N ALA A 58 9.37 -2.57 0.65
CA ALA A 58 9.85 -3.80 1.30
C ALA A 58 9.80 -3.68 2.83
N GLN A 59 10.27 -2.56 3.39
CA GLN A 59 10.25 -2.34 4.84
C GLN A 59 8.82 -2.35 5.42
N VAL A 60 7.88 -1.65 4.78
CA VAL A 60 6.48 -1.64 5.24
C VAL A 60 5.83 -3.01 5.07
N ALA A 61 6.13 -3.73 3.99
CA ALA A 61 5.63 -5.08 3.78
C ALA A 61 6.11 -6.04 4.89
N ASP A 62 7.39 -5.98 5.26
CA ASP A 62 7.95 -6.79 6.34
C ASP A 62 7.31 -6.44 7.70
N GLN A 63 7.14 -5.15 8.01
CA GLN A 63 6.49 -4.69 9.23
C GLN A 63 5.03 -5.13 9.29
N SER A 64 4.30 -5.02 8.18
CA SER A 64 2.91 -5.43 8.08
C SER A 64 2.74 -6.94 8.26
N ALA A 65 3.63 -7.75 7.66
CA ALA A 65 3.65 -9.20 7.85
C ALA A 65 3.90 -9.60 9.31
N GLN A 66 4.82 -8.92 9.99
CA GLN A 66 5.09 -9.13 11.41
C GLN A 66 3.88 -8.75 12.28
N ALA A 67 3.29 -7.58 12.04
CA ALA A 67 2.11 -7.12 12.78
C ALA A 67 0.92 -8.06 12.61
N GLN A 68 0.68 -8.54 11.38
CA GLN A 68 -0.37 -9.51 11.08
C GLN A 68 -0.13 -10.84 11.82
N THR A 69 1.10 -11.33 11.82
CA THR A 69 1.48 -12.55 12.56
C THR A 69 1.26 -12.39 14.05
N GLN A 70 1.61 -11.22 14.61
CA GLN A 70 1.41 -10.91 16.01
C GLN A 70 -0.08 -10.91 16.39
N ILE A 71 -0.93 -10.28 15.58
CA ILE A 71 -2.38 -10.26 15.79
C ILE A 71 -2.91 -11.69 15.85
N GLN A 72 -2.63 -12.50 14.82
CA GLN A 72 -3.06 -13.90 14.76
C GLN A 72 -2.57 -14.72 15.96
N THR A 73 -1.32 -14.49 16.39
CA THR A 73 -0.74 -15.19 17.53
C THR A 73 -1.45 -14.84 18.83
N VAL A 74 -1.75 -13.56 19.07
CA VAL A 74 -2.45 -13.10 20.29
C VAL A 74 -3.86 -13.71 20.38
N PHE A 75 -4.61 -13.72 19.29
CA PHE A 75 -5.96 -14.30 19.26
C PHE A 75 -5.93 -15.82 19.43
N ARG A 76 -4.98 -16.50 18.79
CA ARG A 76 -4.76 -17.94 18.98
C ARG A 76 -4.39 -18.27 20.43
N ASP A 77 -3.43 -17.54 21.00
CA ASP A 77 -2.94 -17.79 22.35
C ASP A 77 -4.05 -17.55 23.38
N ARG A 78 -4.86 -16.51 23.21
CA ARG A 78 -6.00 -16.22 24.10
C ARG A 78 -6.95 -17.41 24.23
N ILE A 79 -7.27 -18.07 23.12
CA ILE A 79 -8.14 -19.27 23.11
C ILE A 79 -7.46 -20.41 23.89
N LEU A 80 -6.16 -20.64 23.67
CA LEU A 80 -5.39 -21.67 24.39
C LEU A 80 -5.31 -21.39 25.90
N TYR A 81 -5.14 -20.13 26.30
CA TYR A 81 -5.14 -19.73 27.70
C TYR A 81 -6.51 -19.92 28.35
N ARG A 82 -7.59 -19.52 27.67
CA ARG A 82 -8.96 -19.77 28.14
C ARG A 82 -9.21 -21.25 28.39
N ASP A 83 -8.89 -22.12 27.43
CA ASP A 83 -9.12 -23.57 27.55
C ASP A 83 -8.27 -24.24 28.64
N ARG A 84 -7.16 -23.60 29.03
CA ARG A 84 -6.32 -24.04 30.15
C ARG A 84 -6.87 -23.59 31.50
N GLU A 85 -7.40 -22.37 31.59
CA GLU A 85 -7.83 -21.75 32.84
C GLU A 85 -9.28 -22.09 33.20
N VAL A 86 -10.14 -22.24 32.19
CA VAL A 86 -11.55 -22.57 32.33
C VAL A 86 -11.76 -24.05 32.00
N PRO A 87 -12.16 -24.90 32.96
CA PRO A 87 -12.50 -26.29 32.69
C PRO A 87 -13.63 -26.38 31.68
N HIS A 88 -13.56 -27.35 30.77
CA HIS A 88 -14.57 -27.57 29.74
C HIS A 88 -15.98 -27.72 30.32
N GLU A 89 -16.09 -28.34 31.51
CA GLU A 89 -17.35 -28.55 32.20
C GLU A 89 -18.06 -27.24 32.57
N VAL A 90 -17.30 -26.17 32.81
CA VAL A 90 -17.85 -24.83 33.08
C VAL A 90 -18.46 -24.26 31.81
N VAL A 91 -17.77 -24.38 30.67
CA VAL A 91 -18.28 -23.92 29.37
C VAL A 91 -19.59 -24.64 29.02
N VAL A 92 -19.64 -25.97 29.17
CA VAL A 92 -20.86 -26.75 28.92
C VAL A 92 -22.00 -26.36 29.87
N HIS A 93 -21.68 -26.06 31.13
CA HIS A 93 -22.68 -25.58 32.10
C HIS A 93 -23.24 -24.22 31.68
N ASP A 94 -22.38 -23.28 31.31
CA ASP A 94 -22.76 -21.92 30.91
C ASP A 94 -23.55 -21.92 29.60
N ASP A 95 -23.18 -22.77 28.63
CA ASP A 95 -23.93 -22.97 27.38
C ASP A 95 -25.33 -23.51 27.64
N ALA A 96 -25.51 -24.39 28.63
CA ALA A 96 -26.82 -24.91 29.01
C ALA A 96 -27.64 -23.91 29.83
N ALA A 97 -26.99 -23.05 30.61
CA ALA A 97 -27.63 -22.06 31.47
C ALA A 97 -28.03 -20.78 30.71
N CYS A 98 -27.23 -20.36 29.73
CA CYS A 98 -27.44 -19.14 28.96
C CYS A 98 -28.32 -19.41 27.73
N ARG A 99 -29.51 -18.82 27.69
CA ARG A 99 -30.39 -18.88 26.52
C ARG A 99 -30.19 -17.66 25.63
N ILE A 100 -29.66 -17.87 24.42
CA ILE A 100 -29.52 -16.80 23.41
C ILE A 100 -30.84 -16.61 22.65
N PRO A 101 -31.47 -15.41 22.69
CA PRO A 101 -32.72 -15.15 21.98
C PRO A 101 -32.57 -15.16 20.46
N GLY A 102 -33.58 -15.67 19.73
CA GLY A 102 -33.63 -15.66 18.26
C GLY A 102 -33.45 -14.26 17.65
N ARG A 103 -34.02 -13.23 18.30
CA ARG A 103 -33.89 -11.84 17.85
C ARG A 103 -32.47 -11.29 17.91
N PHE A 104 -31.69 -11.69 18.92
CA PHE A 104 -30.27 -11.30 19.01
C PHE A 104 -29.52 -11.84 17.80
N VAL A 105 -29.67 -13.14 17.51
CA VAL A 105 -29.00 -13.81 16.38
C VAL A 105 -29.42 -13.18 15.04
N GLY A 106 -30.72 -12.94 14.85
CA GLY A 106 -31.22 -12.29 13.64
C GLY A 106 -30.63 -10.90 13.43
N MET A 107 -30.61 -10.07 14.48
CA MET A 107 -30.03 -8.72 14.41
C MET A 107 -28.51 -8.76 14.19
N TRP A 108 -27.80 -9.65 14.88
CA TRP A 108 -26.36 -9.86 14.74
C TRP A 108 -25.99 -10.25 13.31
N ASN A 109 -26.73 -11.18 12.72
CA ASN A 109 -26.52 -11.62 11.34
C ASN A 109 -26.81 -10.50 10.35
N SER A 110 -27.96 -9.81 10.46
CA SER A 110 -28.26 -8.68 9.58
C SER A 110 -27.18 -7.59 9.66
N ALA A 111 -26.67 -7.28 10.85
CA ALA A 111 -25.57 -6.33 11.02
C ALA A 111 -24.29 -6.79 10.30
N ASN A 112 -23.92 -8.06 10.44
CA ASN A 112 -22.77 -8.65 9.76
C ASN A 112 -22.92 -8.75 8.23
N HIS A 113 -24.16 -8.83 7.73
CA HIS A 113 -24.47 -8.79 6.30
C HIS A 113 -24.70 -7.37 5.75
N ALA A 114 -24.55 -6.33 6.58
CA ALA A 114 -24.88 -4.95 6.24
C ALA A 114 -26.34 -4.77 5.75
N GLU A 115 -27.25 -5.59 6.26
CA GLU A 115 -28.67 -5.53 5.98
C GLU A 115 -29.39 -4.66 7.00
N LEU A 116 -30.29 -3.80 6.52
CA LEU A 116 -31.15 -3.02 7.41
C LEU A 116 -32.19 -3.95 8.07
N PRO A 117 -32.29 -3.97 9.40
CA PRO A 117 -33.30 -4.78 10.06
C PRO A 117 -34.69 -4.23 9.71
N THR A 118 -35.59 -5.13 9.30
CA THR A 118 -37.01 -4.83 9.17
C THR A 118 -37.62 -4.65 10.57
N THR A 119 -37.80 -3.41 11.01
CA THR A 119 -38.61 -3.07 12.21
C THR A 119 -40.06 -3.48 11.96
N THR A 120 -40.92 -3.94 12.86
CA THR A 120 -41.06 -3.94 14.32
C THR A 120 -41.77 -5.26 14.65
N SER A 121 -41.12 -6.20 15.32
CA SER A 121 -41.78 -7.40 15.85
C SER A 121 -41.68 -7.42 17.38
N LEU A 122 -42.62 -8.09 18.05
CA LEU A 122 -42.59 -8.32 19.49
C LEU A 122 -41.25 -8.95 19.93
N LEU A 123 -40.89 -8.80 21.21
CA LEU A 123 -39.76 -9.51 21.81
C LEU A 123 -40.01 -11.01 21.67
N ASP A 124 -39.36 -11.62 20.69
CA ASP A 124 -39.29 -13.07 20.58
C ASP A 124 -38.10 -13.56 21.41
N GLU A 125 -38.41 -13.99 22.63
CA GLU A 125 -37.48 -14.61 23.59
C GLU A 125 -37.30 -16.11 23.32
N ALA A 126 -37.83 -16.64 22.22
CA ALA A 126 -37.61 -18.04 21.87
C ALA A 126 -36.10 -18.34 21.75
N PRO A 127 -35.66 -19.51 22.24
CA PRO A 127 -34.28 -19.94 22.11
C PRO A 127 -33.90 -20.07 20.63
N SER A 128 -32.79 -19.44 20.24
CA SER A 128 -32.27 -19.50 18.87
C SER A 128 -31.62 -20.84 18.49
N GLY A 129 -31.26 -21.65 19.49
CA GLY A 129 -30.42 -22.83 19.31
C GLY A 129 -28.91 -22.52 19.23
N VAL A 130 -28.52 -21.24 19.23
CA VAL A 130 -27.12 -20.81 19.35
C VAL A 130 -26.71 -20.83 20.83
N VAL A 131 -25.57 -21.45 21.12
CA VAL A 131 -25.00 -21.51 22.48
C VAL A 131 -24.07 -20.32 22.73
N LEU A 132 -23.76 -20.05 24.01
CA LEU A 132 -22.95 -18.90 24.39
C LEU A 132 -21.52 -18.98 23.83
N SER A 133 -20.92 -20.16 23.84
CA SER A 133 -19.59 -20.41 23.29
C SER A 133 -19.49 -20.10 21.79
N ASP A 134 -20.57 -20.30 21.03
CA ASP A 134 -20.60 -19.99 19.59
C ASP A 134 -20.57 -18.49 19.36
N VAL A 135 -21.30 -17.72 20.18
CA VAL A 135 -21.30 -16.26 20.14
C VAL A 135 -19.92 -15.72 20.53
N GLU A 136 -19.31 -16.26 21.59
CA GLU A 136 -17.94 -15.92 22.00
C GLU A 136 -16.94 -16.19 20.87
N ALA A 137 -16.97 -17.39 20.29
CA ALA A 137 -16.05 -17.77 19.23
C ALA A 137 -16.23 -16.92 17.96
N GLN A 138 -17.46 -16.55 17.64
CA GLN A 138 -17.74 -15.64 16.53
C GLN A 138 -17.23 -14.23 16.83
N HIS A 139 -17.44 -13.72 18.03
CA HIS A 139 -16.97 -12.40 18.44
C HIS A 139 -15.44 -12.30 18.41
N GLU A 140 -14.72 -13.33 18.87
CA GLU A 140 -13.26 -13.36 18.80
C GLU A 140 -12.75 -13.35 17.33
N ARG A 141 -13.40 -14.07 16.41
CA ARG A 141 -13.07 -14.00 14.97
C ARG A 141 -13.31 -12.62 14.39
N GLU A 142 -14.43 -11.99 14.74
CA GLU A 142 -14.77 -10.64 14.29
C GLU A 142 -13.77 -9.60 14.83
N ALA A 143 -13.37 -9.73 16.10
CA ALA A 143 -12.36 -8.88 16.71
C ALA A 143 -10.99 -9.07 16.05
N GLU A 144 -10.57 -10.30 15.78
CA GLU A 144 -9.32 -10.59 15.05
C GLU A 144 -9.32 -9.92 13.67
N ALA A 145 -10.40 -10.11 12.90
CA ALA A 145 -10.55 -9.51 11.58
C ALA A 145 -10.55 -7.97 11.63
N PHE A 146 -11.21 -7.39 12.63
CA PHE A 146 -11.22 -5.94 12.85
C PHE A 146 -9.81 -5.42 13.14
N HIS A 147 -9.06 -6.06 14.04
CA HIS A 147 -7.71 -5.65 14.38
C HIS A 147 -6.74 -5.80 13.20
N ALA A 148 -6.87 -6.89 12.43
CA ALA A 148 -6.10 -7.09 11.20
C ALA A 148 -6.37 -5.99 10.17
N ASN A 149 -7.64 -5.69 9.88
CA ASN A 149 -8.01 -4.63 8.93
C ASN A 149 -7.55 -3.24 9.41
N ALA A 150 -7.76 -2.93 10.69
CA ALA A 150 -7.30 -1.67 11.28
C ALA A 150 -5.78 -1.52 11.17
N GLN A 151 -5.01 -2.61 11.33
CA GLN A 151 -3.56 -2.59 11.15
C GLN A 151 -3.17 -2.39 9.69
N GLN A 152 -3.78 -3.13 8.76
CA GLN A 152 -3.55 -2.96 7.31
C GLN A 152 -3.81 -1.52 6.86
N LEU A 153 -4.86 -0.88 7.38
CA LEU A 153 -5.17 0.51 7.07
C LEU A 153 -4.11 1.47 7.61
N LYS A 154 -3.57 1.24 8.82
CA LYS A 154 -2.46 2.03 9.37
C LYS A 154 -1.19 1.87 8.54
N ASP A 155 -0.85 0.63 8.18
CA ASP A 155 0.32 0.32 7.37
C ASP A 155 0.22 0.97 5.99
N LEU A 156 -0.96 0.95 5.37
CA LEU A 156 -1.23 1.64 4.11
C LEU A 156 -1.07 3.16 4.25
N GLN A 157 -1.61 3.77 5.32
CA GLN A 157 -1.48 5.20 5.56
C GLN A 157 -0.02 5.61 5.77
N ASP A 158 0.76 4.83 6.52
CA ASP A 158 2.20 5.05 6.70
C ASP A 158 2.96 4.92 5.38
N TRP A 159 2.67 3.88 4.59
CA TRP A 159 3.26 3.70 3.26
C TRP A 159 2.97 4.90 2.35
N VAL A 160 1.70 5.34 2.24
CA VAL A 160 1.32 6.50 1.43
C VAL A 160 2.07 7.76 1.89
N ALA A 161 2.17 7.99 3.21
CA ALA A 161 2.88 9.15 3.75
C ALA A 161 4.38 9.12 3.40
N ARG A 162 5.02 7.96 3.50
CA ARG A 162 6.44 7.79 3.14
C ARG A 162 6.68 7.95 1.64
N GLN A 163 5.78 7.41 0.80
CA GLN A 163 5.87 7.56 -0.65
C GLN A 163 5.74 9.03 -1.08
N ALA A 164 4.79 9.77 -0.47
CA ALA A 164 4.64 11.21 -0.70
C ALA A 164 5.88 11.99 -0.24
N GLY A 165 6.50 11.58 0.87
CA GLY A 165 7.78 12.13 1.34
C GLY A 165 8.92 11.92 0.35
N ILE A 166 9.03 10.74 -0.27
CA ILE A 166 10.05 10.47 -1.30
C ILE A 166 9.80 11.31 -2.55
N ALA A 167 8.54 11.43 -2.98
CA ALA A 167 8.17 12.20 -4.16
C ALA A 167 8.39 13.72 -4.00
N SER A 168 8.37 14.22 -2.77
CA SER A 168 8.56 15.65 -2.46
C SER A 168 9.99 16.01 -2.03
N ALA A 169 10.87 15.04 -1.85
CA ALA A 169 12.26 15.27 -1.47
C ALA A 169 13.06 15.89 -2.64
N PRO A 170 13.71 17.06 -2.46
CA PRO A 170 14.61 17.61 -3.46
C PRO A 170 15.84 16.70 -3.64
N GLU A 171 16.36 16.63 -4.88
CA GLU A 171 17.57 15.87 -5.25
C GLU A 171 18.80 16.21 -4.39
#